data_AF-A0A4Q7FI99-F1
#
_entry.id   AF-A0A4Q7FI99-F1
#
_cell.length_a   1.000
_cell.length_b   1.000
_cell.length_c   1.000
_cell.angle_alpha   90.00
_cell.angle_beta   90.00
_cell.angle_gamma   90.00
#
_symmetry.space_group_name_H-M   'P 1'
#
loop_
_entity.id
_entity.type
_entity.pdbx_description
1 polymer ?
#
loop_
_entity_poly.entity_id
_entity_poly.type
_entity_poly.pdbx_seq_one_letter_code
_entity_poly.pdbx_strand_id
1 'polypeptide(L)'
;MFGRSVDRERSIELADRLFKVMDEHLAERKFVETGLPTVADIACYSYTRAAPEGGVSLKSHQNIVRWLERIEALPKFESMPPAPR
;
A
#
# COMPACT_ATOMS: atom_id res chain seq x y z
N MET A 1 -12.84 -15.25 6.79
CA MET A 1 -12.98 -15.42 5.32
C MET A 1 -12.81 -16.91 4.99
N PHE A 2 -13.73 -17.50 4.22
CA PHE A 2 -13.70 -18.89 3.73
C PHE A 2 -13.32 -20.00 4.76
N GLY A 3 -13.83 -19.94 5.98
CA GLY A 3 -13.70 -21.05 6.96
C GLY A 3 -12.27 -21.36 7.44
N ARG A 4 -11.26 -20.55 7.08
CA ARG A 4 -9.88 -20.71 7.54
C ARG A 4 -9.64 -19.87 8.80
N SER A 5 -8.99 -20.46 9.79
CA SER A 5 -8.35 -19.69 10.87
C SER A 5 -7.25 -18.83 10.24
N VAL A 6 -7.49 -17.53 10.16
CA VAL A 6 -6.50 -16.58 9.67
C VAL A 6 -5.48 -16.37 10.78
N ASP A 7 -4.25 -16.80 10.53
CA ASP A 7 -3.12 -16.51 11.40
C ASP A 7 -2.76 -15.02 11.23
N ARG A 8 -3.27 -14.21 12.15
CA ARG A 8 -3.14 -12.77 12.12
C ARG A 8 -1.68 -12.32 12.25
N GLU A 9 -0.92 -12.95 13.14
CA GLU A 9 0.49 -12.60 13.38
C GLU A 9 1.31 -12.87 12.12
N ARG A 10 1.18 -14.07 11.55
CA ARG A 10 1.84 -14.40 10.29
C ARG A 10 1.43 -13.48 9.14
N SER A 11 0.17 -13.04 9.11
CA SER A 11 -0.31 -12.12 8.08
C SER A 11 0.32 -10.73 8.21
N ILE A 12 0.47 -10.24 9.44
CA ILE A 12 1.16 -8.97 9.73
C ILE A 12 2.64 -9.06 9.33
N GLU A 13 3.32 -10.14 9.69
CA GLU A 13 4.73 -10.34 9.29
C GLU A 13 4.92 -10.42 7.78
N LEU A 14 4.00 -11.10 7.08
CA LEU A 14 4.04 -11.17 5.62
C LEU A 14 3.83 -9.79 4.97
N ALA A 15 2.90 -9.01 5.51
CA ALA A 15 2.65 -7.65 5.04
C ALA A 15 3.85 -6.74 5.26
N ASP A 16 4.49 -6.80 6.45
CA ASP A 16 5.70 -6.02 6.75
C ASP A 16 6.84 -6.36 5.78
N ARG A 17 7.09 -7.66 5.52
CA ARG A 17 8.09 -8.09 4.53
C ARG A 17 7.77 -7.60 3.12
N LEU A 18 6.50 -7.65 2.71
CA LEU A 18 6.07 -7.15 1.40
C LEU A 18 6.31 -5.64 1.29
N PHE A 19 5.93 -4.88 2.31
CA PHE A 19 6.11 -3.43 2.31
C PHE A 19 7.57 -3.03 2.40
N LYS A 20 8.45 -3.82 3.03
CA LYS A 20 9.88 -3.59 2.94
C LYS A 20 10.39 -3.66 1.50
N VAL A 21 10.02 -4.70 0.75
CA VAL A 21 10.41 -4.85 -0.66
C VAL A 21 9.85 -3.71 -1.51
N MET A 22 8.58 -3.38 -1.32
CA MET A 22 7.94 -2.30 -2.07
C MET A 22 8.55 -0.92 -1.74
N ASP A 23 8.88 -0.67 -0.48
CA ASP A 23 9.52 0.58 -0.05
C ASP A 23 10.92 0.73 -0.65
N GLU A 24 11.74 -0.34 -0.63
CA GLU A 24 13.05 -0.36 -1.27
C GLU A 24 12.94 -0.15 -2.79
N HIS A 25 11.97 -0.80 -3.44
CA HIS A 25 11.73 -0.64 -4.88
C HIS A 25 11.35 0.79 -5.28
N LEU A 26 10.58 1.46 -4.42
CA LEU A 26 10.13 2.85 -4.60
C LEU A 26 11.17 3.89 -4.15
N ALA A 27 12.32 3.48 -3.59
CA ALA A 27 13.37 4.41 -3.18
C ALA A 27 13.91 5.26 -4.35
N GLU A 28 13.99 4.65 -5.53
CA GLU A 28 14.51 5.28 -6.75
C GLU A 28 13.42 5.54 -7.81
N ARG A 29 12.17 5.22 -7.50
CA ARG A 29 11.05 5.24 -8.48
C ARG A 29 9.89 6.10 -8.00
N LYS A 30 9.30 6.83 -8.94
CA LYS A 30 8.10 7.65 -8.67
C LYS A 30 6.81 6.82 -8.66
N PHE A 31 6.74 5.80 -9.49
CA PHE A 31 5.60 4.88 -9.60
C PHE A 31 6.12 3.45 -9.69
N VAL A 32 5.22 2.45 -9.60
CA VAL A 32 5.60 1.05 -9.44
C VAL A 32 6.51 0.55 -10.57
N GLU A 33 6.24 0.91 -11.82
CA GLU A 33 7.03 0.38 -12.96
C GLU A 33 7.75 1.47 -13.75
N THR A 34 7.10 2.60 -14.02
CA THR A 34 7.61 3.64 -14.92
C THR A 34 7.77 4.99 -14.25
N GLY A 35 8.22 6.01 -14.99
CA GLY A 35 8.19 7.41 -14.55
C GLY A 35 6.78 8.02 -14.49
N LEU A 36 5.77 7.32 -14.99
CA LEU A 36 4.36 7.73 -15.06
C LEU A 36 3.46 6.69 -14.34
N PRO A 37 2.28 7.10 -13.84
CA PRO A 37 1.35 6.18 -13.18
C PRO A 37 0.79 5.16 -14.16
N THR A 38 0.62 3.92 -13.70
CA THR A 38 0.09 2.80 -14.49
C THR A 38 -1.00 2.05 -13.71
N VAL A 39 -1.61 1.05 -14.34
CA VAL A 39 -2.57 0.17 -13.66
C VAL A 39 -1.95 -0.57 -12.46
N ALA A 40 -0.63 -0.78 -12.45
CA ALA A 40 0.05 -1.39 -11.30
C ALA A 40 -0.07 -0.52 -10.04
N ASP A 41 0.02 0.80 -10.19
CA ASP A 41 -0.12 1.74 -9.08
C ASP A 41 -1.53 1.68 -8.48
N ILE A 42 -2.55 1.66 -9.34
CA ILE A 42 -3.95 1.56 -8.92
C ILE A 42 -4.23 0.22 -8.24
N ALA A 43 -3.71 -0.88 -8.78
CA ALA A 43 -3.88 -2.22 -8.21
C ALA A 43 -3.27 -2.34 -6.80
N CYS A 44 -2.11 -1.71 -6.57
CA CYS A 44 -1.44 -1.71 -5.28
C CYS A 44 -2.01 -0.67 -4.29
N TYR A 45 -2.58 0.43 -4.79
CA TYR A 45 -2.97 1.59 -3.96
C TYR A 45 -3.96 1.22 -2.85
N SER A 46 -5.09 0.59 -3.20
CA SER A 46 -6.21 0.41 -2.27
C SER A 46 -5.82 -0.43 -1.04
N TYR A 47 -5.17 -1.56 -1.24
CA TYR A 47 -4.72 -2.43 -0.15
C TYR A 47 -3.58 -1.83 0.66
N THR A 48 -2.68 -1.11 0.02
CA THR A 48 -1.58 -0.43 0.73
C THR A 48 -2.16 0.68 1.60
N ARG A 49 -3.04 1.53 1.05
CA ARG A 49 -3.70 2.62 1.77
C ARG A 49 -4.52 2.13 2.97
N ALA A 50 -5.18 0.98 2.84
CA ALA A 50 -5.97 0.35 3.89
C ALA A 50 -5.15 -0.49 4.89
N ALA A 51 -3.85 -0.70 4.66
CA ALA A 51 -3.02 -1.54 5.52
C ALA A 51 -3.08 -1.21 7.04
N PRO A 52 -3.15 0.08 7.45
CA PRO A 52 -3.32 0.43 8.87
C PRO A 52 -4.61 -0.11 9.50
N GLU A 53 -5.68 -0.27 8.72
CA GLU A 53 -6.94 -0.87 9.19
C GLU A 53 -6.77 -2.36 9.52
N GLY A 54 -5.84 -3.04 8.84
CA GLY A 54 -5.41 -4.40 9.13
C GLY A 54 -4.39 -4.51 10.28
N GLY A 55 -3.99 -3.40 10.90
CA GLY A 55 -2.99 -3.36 11.96
C GLY A 55 -1.53 -3.33 11.47
N VAL A 56 -1.29 -3.07 10.19
CA VAL A 56 0.06 -2.95 9.61
C VAL A 56 0.42 -1.47 9.47
N SER A 57 1.47 -1.03 10.18
CA SER A 57 1.90 0.37 10.16
C SER A 57 2.73 0.67 8.91
N LEU A 58 2.39 1.76 8.21
CA LEU A 58 3.21 2.27 7.10
C LEU A 58 4.25 3.31 7.53
N LYS A 59 4.31 3.68 8.82
CA LYS A 59 5.19 4.76 9.31
C LYS A 59 6.68 4.49 9.07
N SER A 60 7.08 3.22 9.02
CA SER A 60 8.44 2.79 8.71
C SER A 60 8.77 2.83 7.21
N HIS A 61 7.77 2.91 6.34
CA HIS A 61 7.90 2.79 4.89
C HIS A 61 7.68 4.15 4.21
N GLN A 62 8.68 5.02 4.33
CA GLN A 62 8.60 6.41 3.89
C GLN A 62 8.48 6.57 2.37
N ASN A 63 9.02 5.64 1.57
CA ASN A 63 8.86 5.66 0.12
C ASN A 63 7.43 5.28 -0.28
N ILE A 64 6.83 4.32 0.42
CA ILE A 64 5.41 3.96 0.24
C ILE A 64 4.52 5.16 0.58
N VAL A 65 4.76 5.85 1.70
CA VAL A 65 3.98 7.04 2.08
C VAL A 65 4.05 8.11 0.98
N ARG A 66 5.25 8.44 0.49
CA ARG A 66 5.42 9.40 -0.62
C ARG A 66 4.76 8.95 -1.92
N TRP A 67 4.73 7.66 -2.19
CA TRP A 67 4.07 7.10 -3.36
C TRP A 67 2.55 7.18 -3.25
N LEU A 68 1.97 6.90 -2.08
CA LEU A 68 0.54 7.10 -1.82
C LEU A 68 0.14 8.56 -2.03
N GLU A 69 0.87 9.51 -1.43
CA GLU A 69 0.62 10.96 -1.59
C GLU A 69 0.65 11.39 -3.07
N ARG A 70 1.56 10.81 -3.85
CA ARG A 70 1.68 11.10 -5.29
C ARG A 70 0.49 10.58 -6.10
N ILE A 71 -0.01 9.39 -5.77
CA ILE A 71 -1.21 8.83 -6.42
C ILE A 71 -2.43 9.68 -6.06
N GLU A 72 -2.58 10.05 -4.79
CA GLU A 72 -3.71 10.86 -4.31
C GLU A 72 -3.71 12.28 -4.91
N ALA A 73 -2.56 12.78 -5.36
CA ALA A 73 -2.44 14.05 -6.06
C ALA A 73 -2.73 13.99 -7.57
N LEU A 74 -3.03 12.81 -8.14
CA LEU A 74 -3.31 12.68 -9.57
C LEU A 74 -4.65 13.35 -9.95
N PRO A 75 -4.73 14.03 -11.11
CA PRO A 75 -5.99 14.64 -11.55
C PRO A 75 -7.10 13.59 -11.68
N LYS A 76 -8.27 13.89 -11.09
CA LYS A 76 -9.47 13.02 -11.08
C LYS A 76 -9.29 11.70 -10.31
N PHE A 77 -8.23 11.56 -9.53
CA PHE A 77 -8.09 10.43 -8.63
C PHE A 77 -8.93 10.67 -7.37
N GLU A 78 -9.75 9.70 -7.01
CA GLU A 78 -10.56 9.74 -5.80
C GLU A 78 -9.95 8.79 -4.78
N SER A 79 -9.45 9.35 -3.68
CA SER A 79 -8.83 8.57 -2.61
C SER A 79 -9.84 7.61 -1.98
N MET A 80 -9.34 6.43 -1.59
CA MET A 80 -10.18 5.43 -0.95
C MET A 80 -10.69 5.98 0.41
N PRO A 81 -12.02 6.04 0.63
CA PRO A 81 -12.55 6.45 1.92
C PRO A 81 -12.16 5.40 2.99
N PRO A 82 -11.99 5.82 4.25
CA PRO A 82 -11.73 4.87 5.34
C PRO A 82 -12.91 3.89 5.47
N ALA A 83 -12.63 2.69 5.97
CA ALA A 83 -13.69 1.72 6.24
C ALA A 83 -14.77 2.31 7.18
N PRO A 84 -16.05 1.95 6.98
CA PRO A 84 -17.13 2.32 7.90
C PRO A 84 -16.80 1.87 9.33
N ARG A 85 -17.13 2.71 10.31
CA ARG A 85 -17.01 2.36 11.74
C ARG A 85 -18.14 1.45 12.18
#